data_AF-A0A1G9VW45-F1
#
_entry.id   AF-A0A1G9VW45-F1
#
_cell.length_a   1.000
_cell.length_b   1.000
_cell.length_c   1.000
_cell.angle_alpha   90.00
_cell.angle_beta   90.00
_cell.angle_gamma   90.00
#
_symmetry.space_group_name_H-M   'P 1'
#
loop_
_entity.id
_entity.type
_entity.pdbx_description
1 polymer ?
#
loop_
_entity_poly.entity_id
_entity_poly.type
_entity_poly.pdbx_seq_one_letter_code
_entity_poly.pdbx_strand_id
1 'polypeptide(L)'
;MASASPIGRAPLVLGAVVVAVLAAGEATHWIASHCLLGPSAVSASAPGGEAVVVLGHADPGPTAGAENRRRVRAGLRSRSTPESQLVLSGGAVAGPVPEAELMARYATEDRSYTGPLALETTSRSTWENIVAVIPLLEDSARIVIVSDCVHALKARMFLWRQRPDLAARLARGREYRPGEGLLRKPASALAGIIDLGLSAWVPGWARNSATGLAGVRRLLARGQAKCSRKPPRRSRPSVISADEAA
;
A
#
# COMPACT_ATOMS: atom_id res chain seq x y z
N MET A 1 10.10 -27.17 -50.01
CA MET A 1 10.40 -26.20 -48.93
C MET A 1 9.07 -25.77 -48.32
N ALA A 2 8.66 -26.34 -47.18
CA ALA A 2 7.42 -25.99 -46.51
C ALA A 2 7.61 -24.66 -45.77
N SER A 3 7.01 -23.60 -46.30
CA SER A 3 6.90 -22.32 -45.60
C SER A 3 5.97 -22.52 -44.41
N ALA A 4 6.51 -22.56 -43.19
CA ALA A 4 5.72 -22.63 -41.97
C ALA A 4 4.86 -21.35 -41.89
N SER A 5 3.55 -21.50 -42.06
CA SER A 5 2.59 -20.39 -42.05
C SER A 5 2.79 -19.51 -40.79
N PRO A 6 2.86 -18.17 -40.93
CA PRO A 6 3.06 -17.25 -39.79
C PRO A 6 1.95 -17.35 -38.72
N ILE A 7 0.80 -17.94 -39.09
CA ILE A 7 -0.38 -18.13 -38.26
C ILE A 7 -0.14 -19.14 -37.11
N GLY A 8 0.75 -20.13 -37.29
CA GLY A 8 1.03 -21.13 -36.24
C GLY A 8 1.93 -20.63 -35.10
N ARG A 9 2.69 -19.54 -35.33
CA ARG A 9 3.64 -18.98 -34.35
C ARG A 9 3.01 -17.91 -33.47
N ALA A 10 2.04 -17.16 -33.97
CA ALA A 10 1.32 -16.13 -33.22
C ALA A 10 0.72 -16.61 -31.88
N PRO A 11 -0.01 -17.75 -31.79
CA PRO A 11 -0.57 -18.21 -30.52
C PRO A 11 0.50 -18.68 -29.53
N LEU A 12 1.60 -19.26 -30.02
CA LEU A 12 2.74 -19.66 -29.18
C LEU A 12 3.46 -18.46 -28.59
N VAL A 13 3.70 -17.41 -29.40
CA VAL A 13 4.30 -16.16 -28.94
C VAL A 13 3.41 -15.48 -27.90
N LEU A 14 2.10 -15.39 -28.16
CA LEU A 14 1.16 -14.82 -27.20
C LEU A 14 1.14 -15.60 -25.88
N GLY A 15 1.11 -16.94 -25.94
CA GLY A 15 1.18 -17.80 -24.76
C GLY A 15 2.47 -17.57 -23.96
N ALA A 16 3.62 -17.51 -24.64
CA ALA A 16 4.91 -17.24 -24.00
C ALA A 16 4.95 -15.87 -23.32
N VAL A 17 4.40 -14.83 -23.96
CA VAL A 17 4.31 -13.48 -23.37
C VAL A 17 3.46 -13.49 -22.11
N VAL A 18 2.30 -14.16 -22.14
CA VAL A 18 1.43 -14.26 -20.95
C VAL A 18 2.16 -14.95 -19.80
N VAL A 19 2.81 -16.09 -20.07
CA VAL A 19 3.60 -16.82 -19.05
C VAL A 19 4.72 -15.94 -18.49
N ALA A 20 5.46 -15.23 -19.35
CA ALA A 20 6.52 -14.33 -18.92
C ALA A 20 6.01 -13.19 -18.02
N VAL A 21 4.88 -12.58 -18.37
CA VAL A 21 4.24 -11.52 -17.56
C VAL A 21 3.82 -12.05 -16.18
N LEU A 22 3.21 -13.24 -16.14
CA LEU A 22 2.82 -13.90 -14.89
C LEU A 22 4.03 -14.25 -14.03
N ALA A 23 5.08 -14.81 -14.63
CA ALA A 23 6.33 -15.15 -13.95
C ALA A 23 7.05 -13.90 -13.41
N ALA A 24 7.07 -12.80 -14.16
CA ALA A 24 7.63 -11.53 -13.71
C ALA A 24 6.85 -10.95 -12.51
N GLY A 25 5.52 -11.01 -12.54
CA GLY A 25 4.67 -10.63 -11.41
C GLY A 25 4.97 -11.48 -10.16
N GLU A 26 5.09 -12.79 -10.33
CA GLU A 26 5.43 -13.74 -9.26
C GLU A 26 6.81 -13.46 -8.66
N ALA A 27 7.83 -13.35 -9.51
CA ALA A 27 9.21 -13.06 -9.11
C ALA A 27 9.31 -11.72 -8.39
N THR A 28 8.61 -10.68 -8.86
CA THR A 28 8.58 -9.37 -8.20
C THR A 28 8.07 -9.46 -6.77
N HIS A 29 6.95 -10.16 -6.54
CA HIS A 29 6.41 -10.31 -5.19
C HIS A 29 7.30 -11.18 -4.31
N TRP A 30 7.92 -12.21 -4.88
CA TRP A 30 8.90 -13.04 -4.18
C TRP A 30 10.10 -12.20 -3.73
N ILE A 31 10.76 -11.48 -4.65
CA ILE A 31 11.89 -10.58 -4.36
C ILE A 31 11.47 -9.56 -3.30
N ALA A 32 10.34 -8.88 -3.52
CA ALA A 32 9.85 -7.87 -2.59
C ALA A 32 9.63 -8.44 -1.18
N SER A 33 9.20 -9.70 -1.03
CA SER A 33 9.04 -10.33 0.29
C SER A 33 10.35 -10.62 1.05
N HIS A 34 11.51 -10.56 0.38
CA HIS A 34 12.83 -10.82 0.98
C HIS A 34 13.68 -9.55 1.17
N CYS A 35 13.27 -8.41 0.59
CA CYS A 35 14.06 -7.18 0.64
C CYS A 35 13.80 -6.34 1.90
N LEU A 36 14.84 -5.61 2.34
CA LEU A 36 14.82 -4.65 3.48
C LEU A 36 14.40 -5.28 4.81
N LEU A 37 14.82 -6.51 5.06
CA LEU A 37 14.67 -7.20 6.34
C LEU A 37 15.87 -6.91 7.26
N GLY A 38 15.74 -7.22 8.54
CA GLY A 38 16.82 -7.13 9.52
C GLY A 38 17.93 -8.15 9.26
N PRO A 39 19.17 -7.87 9.70
CA PRO A 39 20.35 -8.71 9.46
C PRO A 39 20.34 -10.06 10.20
N SER A 40 19.38 -10.30 11.11
CA SER A 40 19.23 -11.58 11.81
C SER A 40 17.76 -11.86 12.07
N ALA A 41 17.35 -13.11 11.90
CA ALA A 41 16.02 -13.56 12.28
C ALA A 41 15.93 -13.59 13.82
N VAL A 42 15.52 -12.49 14.44
CA VAL A 42 15.22 -12.46 15.87
C VAL A 42 14.11 -13.46 16.14
N SER A 43 14.37 -14.40 17.05
CA SER A 43 13.39 -15.41 17.45
C SER A 43 12.16 -14.72 18.04
N ALA A 44 10.98 -15.23 17.73
CA ALA A 44 9.75 -14.77 18.36
C ALA A 44 9.71 -15.01 19.88
N SER A 45 10.52 -15.95 20.38
CA SER A 45 10.69 -16.23 21.81
C SER A 45 11.71 -15.31 22.49
N ALA A 46 12.29 -14.34 21.76
CA ALA A 46 13.21 -13.38 22.35
C ALA A 46 12.46 -12.45 23.33
N PRO A 47 13.13 -11.95 24.38
CA PRO A 47 12.58 -10.93 25.27
C PRO A 47 12.07 -9.74 24.44
N GLY A 48 10.79 -9.37 24.59
CA GLY A 48 10.12 -8.32 23.80
C GLY A 48 9.06 -8.82 22.81
N GLY A 49 8.98 -10.12 22.54
CA GLY A 49 7.89 -10.71 21.73
C GLY A 49 7.85 -10.25 20.27
N GLU A 50 6.68 -10.39 19.65
CA GLU A 50 6.47 -10.13 18.22
C GLU A 50 5.30 -9.17 17.99
N ALA A 51 5.50 -8.19 17.10
CA ALA A 51 4.43 -7.39 16.51
C ALA A 51 4.27 -7.68 15.02
N VAL A 52 3.02 -7.93 14.61
CA VAL A 52 2.62 -8.11 13.21
C VAL A 52 1.72 -6.96 12.81
N VAL A 53 2.27 -6.04 12.02
CA VAL A 53 1.57 -4.86 11.50
C VAL A 53 0.91 -5.19 10.17
N VAL A 54 -0.41 -5.04 10.06
CA VAL A 54 -1.17 -5.17 8.82
C VAL A 54 -1.58 -3.78 8.35
N LEU A 55 -1.11 -3.40 7.15
CA LEU A 55 -1.42 -2.10 6.56
C LEU A 55 -2.71 -2.13 5.76
N GLY A 56 -3.56 -1.15 5.99
CA GLY A 56 -4.83 -0.95 5.32
C GLY A 56 -4.70 -0.63 3.82
N HIS A 57 -5.80 -0.87 3.12
CA HIS A 57 -6.07 -0.49 1.75
C HIS A 57 -7.39 0.30 1.71
N ALA A 58 -7.41 1.34 0.89
CA ALA A 58 -8.49 2.32 0.72
C ALA A 58 -9.85 1.71 0.34
N ASP A 59 -10.53 1.11 1.32
CA ASP A 59 -11.87 0.55 1.19
C ASP A 59 -12.92 1.68 1.30
N PRO A 60 -13.79 1.85 0.29
CA PRO A 60 -14.85 2.87 0.33
C PRO A 60 -16.11 2.39 1.07
N GLY A 61 -16.25 1.08 1.26
CA GLY A 61 -17.44 0.46 1.83
C GLY A 61 -17.42 0.37 3.36
N PRO A 62 -18.55 -0.02 3.98
CA PRO A 62 -18.68 -0.13 5.44
C PRO A 62 -18.06 -1.42 6.01
N THR A 63 -17.48 -2.28 5.17
CA THR A 63 -16.85 -3.55 5.55
C THR A 63 -15.50 -3.70 4.85
N ALA A 64 -14.62 -4.53 5.41
CA ALA A 64 -13.33 -4.83 4.78
C ALA A 64 -13.54 -5.41 3.37
N GLY A 65 -12.90 -4.81 2.38
CA GLY A 65 -12.86 -5.28 1.00
C GLY A 65 -11.94 -6.49 0.82
N ALA A 66 -11.93 -7.04 -0.39
CA ALA A 66 -11.18 -8.27 -0.69
C ALA A 66 -9.67 -8.18 -0.36
N GLU A 67 -9.07 -7.00 -0.57
CA GLU A 67 -7.66 -6.76 -0.32
C GLU A 67 -7.37 -6.69 1.18
N ASN A 68 -8.11 -5.91 1.96
CA ASN A 68 -7.96 -5.85 3.41
C ASN A 68 -8.23 -7.22 4.06
N ARG A 69 -9.26 -7.94 3.62
CA ARG A 69 -9.49 -9.33 4.07
C ARG A 69 -8.30 -10.24 3.76
N ARG A 70 -7.68 -10.11 2.58
CA ARG A 70 -6.48 -10.88 2.22
C ARG A 70 -5.31 -10.54 3.14
N ARG A 71 -5.07 -9.26 3.39
CA ARG A 71 -3.98 -8.76 4.24
C ARG A 71 -4.15 -9.20 5.69
N VAL A 72 -5.36 -9.14 6.25
CA VAL A 72 -5.64 -9.67 7.58
C VAL A 72 -5.34 -11.17 7.66
N ARG A 73 -5.79 -11.97 6.68
CA ARG A 73 -5.45 -13.40 6.65
C ARG A 73 -3.93 -13.62 6.56
N ALA A 74 -3.22 -12.78 5.81
CA ALA A 74 -1.76 -12.84 5.78
C ALA A 74 -1.14 -12.47 7.13
N GLY A 75 -1.66 -11.46 7.81
CA GLY A 75 -1.24 -11.04 9.15
C GLY A 75 -1.40 -12.17 10.16
N LEU A 76 -2.60 -12.75 10.24
CA LEU A 76 -2.89 -13.86 11.14
C LEU A 76 -1.95 -15.06 10.92
N ARG A 77 -1.62 -15.38 9.66
CA ARG A 77 -0.67 -16.47 9.34
C ARG A 77 0.79 -16.11 9.57
N SER A 78 1.14 -14.82 9.61
CA SER A 78 2.51 -14.34 9.78
C SER A 78 2.95 -14.33 11.24
N ARG A 79 2.01 -14.47 12.17
CA ARG A 79 2.26 -14.61 13.59
C ARG A 79 3.04 -15.88 13.89
N SER A 80 4.07 -15.77 14.71
CA SER A 80 4.83 -16.89 15.22
C SER A 80 4.14 -17.60 16.37
N THR A 81 3.38 -16.85 17.17
CA THR A 81 2.83 -17.29 18.45
C THR A 81 1.41 -16.72 18.68
N PRO A 82 0.56 -17.38 19.47
CA PRO A 82 -0.74 -16.82 19.89
C PRO A 82 -0.63 -15.47 20.64
N GLU A 83 0.51 -15.19 21.25
CA GLU A 83 0.79 -13.97 22.02
C GLU A 83 1.29 -12.82 21.13
N SER A 84 1.57 -13.08 19.84
CA SER A 84 2.03 -12.05 18.92
C SER A 84 0.99 -10.93 18.79
N GLN A 85 1.43 -9.69 19.01
CA GLN A 85 0.60 -8.49 18.92
C GLN A 85 0.21 -8.26 17.46
N LEU A 86 -1.09 -8.35 17.16
CA LEU A 86 -1.61 -7.94 15.86
C LEU A 86 -1.86 -6.43 15.90
N VAL A 87 -1.23 -5.68 15.01
CA VAL A 87 -1.44 -4.24 14.84
C VAL A 87 -2.13 -4.01 13.51
N LEU A 88 -3.33 -3.43 13.51
CA LEU A 88 -4.04 -3.08 12.28
C LEU A 88 -3.94 -1.56 12.10
N SER A 89 -3.34 -1.11 11.00
CA SER A 89 -3.04 0.31 10.78
C SER A 89 -3.66 0.80 9.49
N GLY A 90 -4.37 1.93 9.58
CA GLY A 90 -5.04 2.59 8.47
C GLY A 90 -6.24 3.41 8.93
N GLY A 91 -6.22 4.71 8.64
CA GLY A 91 -7.30 5.63 8.92
C GLY A 91 -8.41 5.68 7.88
N ALA A 92 -9.32 6.64 8.03
CA ALA A 92 -10.48 6.83 7.15
C ALA A 92 -10.09 7.53 5.84
N VAL A 93 -9.54 6.79 4.86
CA VAL A 93 -9.01 7.35 3.60
C VAL A 93 -10.05 7.43 2.48
N ALA A 94 -10.75 6.33 2.21
CA ALA A 94 -11.76 6.25 1.14
C ALA A 94 -13.20 6.13 1.66
N GLY A 95 -13.38 5.70 2.90
CA GLY A 95 -14.68 5.59 3.57
C GLY A 95 -14.71 6.39 4.87
N PRO A 96 -15.89 6.47 5.51
CA PRO A 96 -16.06 7.16 6.80
C PRO A 96 -15.49 6.38 7.98
N VAL A 97 -15.30 5.07 7.83
CA VAL A 97 -14.76 4.18 8.87
C VAL A 97 -13.25 3.96 8.62
N PRO A 98 -12.39 4.06 9.65
CA PRO A 98 -10.99 3.71 9.54
C PRO A 98 -10.77 2.27 9.04
N GLU A 99 -9.83 2.10 8.12
CA GLU A 99 -9.49 0.78 7.55
C GLU A 99 -9.08 -0.22 8.64
N ALA A 100 -8.39 0.24 9.69
CA ALA A 100 -7.99 -0.58 10.83
C ALA A 100 -9.21 -1.18 11.56
N GLU A 101 -10.31 -0.44 11.71
CA GLU A 101 -11.54 -0.95 12.34
C GLU A 101 -12.23 -1.98 11.44
N LEU A 102 -12.27 -1.73 10.12
CA LEU A 102 -12.84 -2.68 9.16
C LEU A 102 -12.06 -4.01 9.19
N MET A 103 -10.73 -3.93 9.22
CA MET A 103 -9.85 -5.08 9.38
C MET A 103 -10.05 -5.77 10.73
N ALA A 104 -10.27 -5.02 11.81
CA ALA A 104 -10.49 -5.56 13.15
C ALA A 104 -11.75 -6.41 13.21
N ARG A 105 -12.88 -5.88 12.73
CA ARG A 105 -14.14 -6.62 12.64
C ARG A 105 -13.97 -7.89 11.82
N TYR A 106 -13.28 -7.81 10.68
CA TYR A 106 -12.99 -9.00 9.88
C TYR A 106 -12.12 -10.03 10.63
N ALA A 107 -11.14 -9.58 11.43
CA ALA A 107 -10.31 -10.48 12.21
C ALA A 107 -11.11 -11.15 13.33
N THR A 108 -11.92 -10.39 14.08
CA THR A 108 -12.63 -10.89 15.26
C THR A 108 -13.90 -11.65 14.91
N GLU A 109 -14.75 -11.10 14.03
CA GLU A 109 -16.08 -11.65 13.71
C GLU A 109 -15.97 -12.78 12.67
N ASP A 110 -15.29 -12.53 11.54
CA ASP A 110 -15.22 -13.48 10.42
C ASP A 110 -14.08 -14.51 10.55
N ARG A 111 -13.07 -14.22 11.38
CA ARG A 111 -11.90 -15.08 11.58
C ARG A 111 -11.71 -15.55 13.01
N SER A 112 -12.62 -15.19 13.91
CA SER A 112 -12.63 -15.61 15.32
C SER A 112 -11.29 -15.35 16.02
N TYR A 113 -10.59 -14.28 15.64
CA TYR A 113 -9.33 -13.90 16.26
C TYR A 113 -9.58 -13.31 17.65
N THR A 114 -8.95 -13.90 18.67
CA THR A 114 -9.11 -13.52 20.09
C THR A 114 -7.78 -13.14 20.75
N GLY A 115 -6.69 -13.06 20.00
CA GLY A 115 -5.38 -12.70 20.52
C GLY A 115 -5.17 -11.18 20.68
N PRO A 116 -3.99 -10.75 21.12
CA PRO A 116 -3.69 -9.34 21.33
C PRO A 116 -3.87 -8.53 20.02
N LEU A 117 -4.61 -7.42 20.13
CA LEU A 117 -5.01 -6.59 19.00
C LEU A 117 -4.86 -5.11 19.37
N ALA A 118 -4.18 -4.34 18.52
CA ALA A 118 -4.03 -2.89 18.62
C ALA A 118 -4.42 -2.25 17.29
N LEU A 119 -5.03 -1.07 17.35
CA LEU A 119 -5.50 -0.34 16.18
C LEU A 119 -4.79 1.01 16.07
N GLU A 120 -4.44 1.36 14.85
CA GLU A 120 -3.99 2.69 14.47
C GLU A 120 -4.95 3.22 13.40
N THR A 121 -5.73 4.25 13.73
CA THR A 121 -6.91 4.70 12.96
C THR A 121 -6.76 6.11 12.36
N THR A 122 -5.59 6.71 12.48
CA THR A 122 -5.36 8.13 12.14
C THR A 122 -4.62 8.31 10.82
N SER A 123 -3.78 7.35 10.45
CA SER A 123 -2.91 7.47 9.29
C SER A 123 -3.67 7.58 7.98
N ARG A 124 -3.22 8.50 7.12
CA ARG A 124 -3.78 8.72 5.78
C ARG A 124 -2.79 8.45 4.67
N SER A 125 -1.58 8.01 5.00
CA SER A 125 -0.52 7.68 4.04
C SER A 125 0.36 6.55 4.57
N THR A 126 1.08 5.84 3.69
CA THR A 126 2.03 4.79 4.13
C THR A 126 3.12 5.37 5.04
N TRP A 127 3.53 6.62 4.83
CA TRP A 127 4.47 7.31 5.71
C TRP A 127 3.89 7.50 7.12
N GLU A 128 2.66 8.02 7.21
CA GLU A 128 1.93 8.20 8.47
C GLU A 128 1.63 6.87 9.17
N ASN A 129 1.30 5.80 8.42
CA ASN A 129 1.14 4.47 9.00
C ASN A 129 2.39 4.09 9.79
N ILE A 130 3.58 4.22 9.17
CA ILE A 130 4.84 3.88 9.84
C ILE A 130 5.09 4.78 11.05
N VAL A 131 4.90 6.10 10.93
CA VAL A 131 5.05 7.02 12.07
C VAL A 131 4.15 6.61 13.23
N ALA A 132 2.88 6.31 12.94
CA ALA A 132 1.87 6.06 13.95
C ALA A 132 2.02 4.68 14.61
N VAL A 133 2.58 3.68 13.93
CA VAL A 133 2.84 2.37 14.55
C VAL A 133 4.14 2.31 15.34
N ILE A 134 5.11 3.21 15.14
CA ILE A 134 6.40 3.18 15.86
C ILE A 134 6.24 3.00 17.38
N PRO A 135 5.38 3.75 18.10
CA PRO A 135 5.19 3.56 19.54
C PRO A 135 4.70 2.16 19.93
N LEU A 136 3.97 1.48 19.03
CA LEU A 136 3.46 0.12 19.25
C LEU A 136 4.52 -0.97 19.00
N LEU A 137 5.69 -0.59 18.47
CA LEU A 137 6.76 -1.49 18.06
C LEU A 137 7.99 -1.44 18.97
N GLU A 138 8.08 -0.48 19.89
CA GLU A 138 9.32 -0.18 20.62
C GLU A 138 9.85 -1.37 21.42
N ASP A 139 8.93 -2.07 22.09
CA ASP A 139 9.25 -3.24 22.90
C ASP A 139 9.36 -4.53 22.09
N SER A 140 8.97 -4.52 20.81
CA SER A 140 8.96 -5.71 19.98
C SER A 140 10.36 -6.15 19.57
N ALA A 141 10.71 -7.39 19.88
CA ALA A 141 11.96 -8.00 19.45
C ALA A 141 11.91 -8.42 17.97
N ARG A 142 10.72 -8.80 17.48
CA ARG A 142 10.45 -9.19 16.10
C ARG A 142 9.31 -8.35 15.52
N ILE A 143 9.56 -7.73 14.36
CA ILE A 143 8.56 -6.88 13.70
C ILE A 143 8.27 -7.43 12.31
N VAL A 144 7.00 -7.68 12.00
CA VAL A 144 6.55 -8.08 10.66
C VAL A 144 5.63 -7.00 10.10
N ILE A 145 5.92 -6.51 8.90
CA ILE A 145 5.02 -5.62 8.17
C ILE A 145 4.36 -6.42 7.05
N VAL A 146 3.03 -6.47 7.09
CA VAL A 146 2.17 -7.25 6.20
C VAL A 146 1.32 -6.33 5.34
N SER A 147 1.41 -6.53 4.04
CA SER A 147 0.59 -5.87 3.02
C SER A 147 0.65 -6.66 1.71
N ASP A 148 0.33 -6.03 0.58
CA ASP A 148 0.87 -6.50 -0.70
C ASP A 148 2.41 -6.44 -0.67
N CYS A 149 3.12 -7.38 -1.30
CA CYS A 149 4.56 -7.55 -1.11
C CYS A 149 5.37 -6.29 -1.50
N VAL A 150 5.00 -5.60 -2.58
CA VAL A 150 5.72 -4.38 -3.00
C VAL A 150 5.38 -3.19 -2.09
N HIS A 151 4.14 -3.13 -1.61
CA HIS A 151 3.72 -2.12 -0.63
C HIS A 151 4.36 -2.35 0.76
N ALA A 152 4.49 -3.61 1.19
CA ALA A 152 5.22 -3.98 2.40
C ALA A 152 6.70 -3.61 2.28
N LEU A 153 7.32 -3.81 1.11
CA LEU A 153 8.69 -3.36 0.84
C LEU A 153 8.82 -1.82 1.00
N LYS A 154 7.89 -1.05 0.44
CA LYS A 154 7.84 0.41 0.62
C LYS A 154 7.72 0.81 2.10
N ALA A 155 6.86 0.12 2.85
CA ALA A 155 6.68 0.35 4.27
C ALA A 155 7.96 0.04 5.07
N ARG A 156 8.66 -1.06 4.77
CA ARG A 156 9.97 -1.38 5.35
C ARG A 156 11.03 -0.32 5.01
N MET A 157 11.06 0.18 3.78
CA MET A 157 11.93 1.31 3.39
C MET A 157 11.67 2.56 4.25
N PHE A 158 10.41 2.87 4.55
CA PHE A 158 10.09 4.00 5.43
C PHE A 158 10.50 3.74 6.87
N LEU A 159 10.33 2.52 7.40
CA LEU A 159 10.82 2.19 8.73
C LEU A 159 12.34 2.32 8.82
N TRP A 160 13.09 1.84 7.82
CA TRP A 160 14.55 2.04 7.72
C TRP A 160 14.95 3.52 7.70
N ARG A 161 14.13 4.39 7.10
CA ARG A 161 14.40 5.84 7.06
C ARG A 161 14.07 6.55 8.38
N GLN A 162 13.07 6.07 9.12
CA GLN A 162 12.54 6.73 10.31
C GLN A 162 13.14 6.21 11.62
N ARG A 163 13.28 4.89 11.73
CA ARG A 163 13.77 4.15 12.92
C ARG A 163 14.62 2.94 12.48
N PRO A 164 15.88 3.16 12.04
CA PRO A 164 16.79 2.07 11.66
C PRO A 164 16.96 1.00 12.75
N ASP A 165 16.88 1.40 14.00
CA ASP A 165 16.95 0.55 15.19
C ASP A 165 15.79 -0.46 15.27
N LEU A 166 14.57 -0.03 14.91
CA LEU A 166 13.41 -0.93 14.79
C LEU A 166 13.45 -1.70 13.46
N ALA A 167 13.94 -1.07 12.39
CA ALA A 167 14.05 -1.72 11.09
C ALA A 167 15.02 -2.93 11.11
N ALA A 168 16.05 -2.89 11.94
CA ALA A 168 16.95 -4.00 12.19
C ALA A 168 16.24 -5.25 12.77
N ARG A 169 15.03 -5.09 13.32
CA ARG A 169 14.19 -6.16 13.88
C ARG A 169 13.16 -6.69 12.88
N LEU A 170 13.15 -6.17 11.65
CA LEU A 170 12.22 -6.59 10.61
C LEU A 170 12.43 -8.05 10.22
N ALA A 171 11.36 -8.83 10.30
CA ALA A 171 11.35 -10.22 9.89
C ALA A 171 10.38 -10.43 8.72
N ARG A 172 10.60 -11.53 8.00
CA ARG A 172 9.77 -11.91 6.86
C ARG A 172 8.37 -12.30 7.32
N GLY A 173 7.37 -11.76 6.66
CA GLY A 173 5.97 -12.17 6.80
C GLY A 173 5.56 -13.26 5.81
N ARG A 174 4.31 -13.70 5.92
CA ARG A 174 3.66 -14.72 5.08
C ARG A 174 2.60 -14.13 4.15
N GLU A 175 2.82 -12.90 3.69
CA GLU A 175 2.02 -12.22 2.66
C GLU A 175 2.24 -12.74 1.24
N TYR A 176 3.43 -13.28 0.96
CA TYR A 176 3.74 -13.95 -0.29
C TYR A 176 3.41 -15.45 -0.21
N ARG A 177 2.61 -15.93 -1.17
CA ARG A 177 2.42 -17.36 -1.43
C ARG A 177 2.51 -17.62 -2.94
N PRO A 178 3.30 -18.63 -3.37
CA PRO A 178 3.35 -19.04 -4.76
C PRO A 178 1.95 -19.32 -5.32
N GLY A 179 1.65 -18.78 -6.50
CA GLY A 179 0.37 -18.99 -7.20
C GLY A 179 -0.85 -18.24 -6.64
N GLU A 180 -0.78 -17.64 -5.45
CA GLU A 180 -1.94 -16.97 -4.85
C GLU A 180 -2.31 -15.67 -5.59
N GLY A 181 -3.41 -15.69 -6.35
CA GLY A 181 -3.87 -14.54 -7.13
C GLY A 181 -2.96 -14.22 -8.32
N LEU A 182 -2.43 -15.25 -8.97
CA LEU A 182 -1.48 -15.17 -10.08
C LEU A 182 -1.84 -14.10 -11.13
N LEU A 183 -3.11 -14.01 -11.52
CA LEU A 183 -3.59 -13.05 -12.53
C LEU A 183 -3.49 -11.57 -12.09
N ARG A 184 -3.54 -11.29 -10.78
CA ARG A 184 -3.48 -9.91 -10.26
C ARG A 184 -2.05 -9.42 -10.07
N LYS A 185 -1.11 -10.34 -9.82
CA LYS A 185 0.27 -10.03 -9.44
C LYS A 185 0.99 -9.11 -10.44
N PRO A 186 0.86 -9.28 -11.77
CA PRO A 186 1.55 -8.37 -12.69
C PRO A 186 1.09 -6.92 -12.56
N ALA A 187 -0.23 -6.71 -12.43
CA ALA A 187 -0.78 -5.37 -12.28
C ALA A 187 -0.42 -4.73 -10.93
N SER A 188 -0.50 -5.48 -9.83
CA SER A 188 -0.09 -4.99 -8.50
C SER A 188 1.42 -4.72 -8.43
N ALA A 189 2.24 -5.58 -9.05
CA ALA A 189 3.69 -5.41 -9.13
C ALA A 189 4.06 -4.12 -9.85
N LEU A 190 3.51 -3.89 -11.05
CA LEU A 190 3.77 -2.69 -11.82
C LEU A 190 3.36 -1.44 -11.04
N ALA A 191 2.15 -1.45 -10.48
CA ALA A 191 1.63 -0.35 -9.69
C ALA A 191 2.49 -0.03 -8.46
N GLY A 192 2.89 -1.08 -7.74
CA GLY A 192 3.72 -0.99 -6.55
C GLY A 192 5.14 -0.50 -6.85
N ILE A 193 5.76 -0.97 -7.94
CA ILE A 193 7.11 -0.55 -8.35
C ILE A 193 7.12 0.95 -8.67
N ILE A 194 6.12 1.43 -9.41
CA ILE A 194 5.99 2.87 -9.72
C ILE A 194 5.90 3.69 -8.42
N ASP A 195 4.99 3.31 -7.51
CA ASP A 195 4.81 4.05 -6.26
C ASP A 195 6.03 3.96 -5.32
N LEU A 196 6.71 2.80 -5.27
CA LEU A 196 7.96 2.61 -4.55
C LEU A 196 9.06 3.53 -5.11
N GLY A 197 9.22 3.54 -6.43
CA GLY A 197 10.19 4.40 -7.13
C GLY A 197 9.92 5.88 -6.85
N LEU A 198 8.68 6.34 -7.01
CA LEU A 198 8.32 7.73 -6.70
C LEU A 198 8.62 8.07 -5.22
N SER A 199 8.34 7.14 -4.31
CA SER A 199 8.61 7.30 -2.87
C SER A 199 10.10 7.29 -2.52
N ALA A 200 10.92 6.65 -3.35
CA ALA A 200 12.36 6.60 -3.18
C ALA A 200 13.04 7.89 -3.70
N TRP A 201 12.59 8.41 -4.85
CA TRP A 201 13.34 9.40 -5.63
C TRP A 201 12.70 10.79 -5.74
N VAL A 202 11.40 10.93 -5.46
CA VAL A 202 10.70 12.22 -5.57
C VAL A 202 10.56 12.85 -4.18
N PRO A 203 11.22 14.00 -3.91
CA PRO A 203 11.11 14.70 -2.64
C PRO A 203 9.66 15.00 -2.27
N GLY A 204 9.27 14.69 -1.04
CA GLY A 204 7.91 14.94 -0.54
C GLY A 204 6.84 13.96 -1.05
N TRP A 205 7.11 13.10 -2.03
CA TRP A 205 6.13 12.10 -2.49
C TRP A 205 5.77 11.10 -1.38
N ALA A 206 6.77 10.66 -0.62
CA ALA A 206 6.58 9.70 0.47
C ALA A 206 5.50 10.12 1.49
N ARG A 207 5.46 11.42 1.86
CA ARG A 207 4.47 11.97 2.79
C ARG A 207 3.10 12.18 2.13
N ASN A 208 3.07 12.39 0.81
CA ASN A 208 1.86 12.69 0.05
C ASN A 208 1.28 11.46 -0.67
N SER A 209 1.85 10.27 -0.50
CA SER A 209 1.46 9.06 -1.23
C SER A 209 0.16 8.43 -0.72
N ALA A 210 -0.77 9.26 -0.23
CA ALA A 210 -1.95 8.93 0.59
C ALA A 210 -2.86 7.81 0.05
N THR A 211 -2.65 7.30 -1.17
CA THR A 211 -3.41 6.18 -1.73
C THR A 211 -2.67 5.34 -2.79
N GLY A 212 -1.34 5.35 -2.84
CA GLY A 212 -0.62 4.79 -4.00
C GLY A 212 -1.08 5.46 -5.32
N LEU A 213 -1.25 4.70 -6.41
CA LEU A 213 -1.66 5.21 -7.73
C LEU A 213 -3.02 5.94 -7.78
N ALA A 214 -3.91 5.77 -6.80
CA ALA A 214 -5.12 6.60 -6.71
C ALA A 214 -4.81 8.07 -6.30
N GLY A 215 -3.62 8.33 -5.73
CA GLY A 215 -3.10 9.68 -5.49
C GLY A 215 -2.67 10.37 -6.79
N VAL A 216 -2.13 9.60 -7.75
CA VAL A 216 -1.79 10.08 -9.09
C VAL A 216 -3.06 10.56 -9.81
N ARG A 217 -4.17 9.81 -9.73
CA ARG A 217 -5.48 10.24 -10.28
C ARG A 217 -5.97 11.56 -9.69
N ARG A 218 -5.80 11.79 -8.38
CA ARG A 218 -6.18 13.06 -7.73
C ARG A 218 -5.25 14.23 -8.10
N LEU A 219 -3.95 13.98 -8.25
CA LEU A 219 -2.98 14.97 -8.73
C LEU A 219 -3.26 15.39 -10.17
N LEU A 220 -3.54 14.42 -11.05
CA LEU A 220 -3.93 14.69 -12.43
C LEU A 220 -5.26 15.47 -12.51
N ALA A 221 -6.24 15.15 -11.67
CA ALA A 221 -7.48 15.91 -11.57
C ALA A 221 -7.27 17.35 -11.07
N ARG A 222 -6.34 17.58 -10.11
CA ARG A 222 -5.96 18.92 -9.65
C ARG A 222 -5.21 19.73 -10.71
N GLY A 223 -4.38 19.08 -11.53
CA GLY A 223 -3.71 19.71 -12.68
C GLY A 223 -4.70 20.18 -13.75
N GLN A 224 -5.69 19.37 -14.09
CA GLN A 224 -6.77 19.75 -15.01
C GLN A 224 -7.63 20.90 -14.47
N ALA A 225 -7.96 20.90 -13.17
CA ALA A 225 -8.72 21.99 -12.53
C ALA A 225 -7.96 23.33 -12.49
N LYS A 226 -6.63 23.30 -12.55
CA LYS A 226 -5.79 24.51 -12.60
C LYS A 226 -5.73 25.12 -14.00
N CYS A 227 -5.76 24.29 -15.05
CA CYS A 227 -5.85 24.74 -16.45
C CYS A 227 -7.26 25.22 -16.86
N SER A 228 -8.32 24.84 -16.14
CA SER A 228 -9.69 25.24 -16.47
C SER A 228 -10.17 26.54 -15.80
N ARG A 229 -9.37 27.15 -14.91
CA ARG A 229 -9.67 28.47 -14.34
C ARG A 229 -9.36 29.57 -15.36
N LYS A 230 -10.36 29.91 -16.19
CA LYS A 230 -10.38 31.15 -16.98
C LYS A 230 -10.22 32.35 -16.03
N PRO A 231 -9.36 33.34 -16.32
CA PRO A 231 -9.27 34.54 -15.49
C PRO A 231 -10.61 35.30 -15.54
N PRO A 232 -11.02 35.95 -14.44
CA PRO A 232 -12.26 36.73 -14.43
C PRO A 232 -12.16 37.86 -15.46
N ARG A 233 -13.20 38.00 -16.30
CA ARG A 233 -13.35 39.12 -17.24
C ARG A 233 -13.35 40.42 -16.43
N ARG A 234 -12.34 41.25 -16.62
CA ARG A 234 -12.34 42.64 -16.14
C ARG A 234 -13.53 43.36 -16.79
N SER A 235 -14.53 43.73 -15.99
CA SER A 235 -15.55 44.68 -16.40
C SER A 235 -14.88 46.04 -16.63
N ARG A 236 -15.13 46.63 -17.81
CA ARG A 236 -14.70 48.01 -18.10
C ARG A 236 -15.56 48.97 -17.27
N PRO A 237 -14.99 50.05 -16.70
CA PRO A 237 -15.79 51.09 -16.08
C PRO A 237 -16.57 51.84 -17.18
N SER A 238 -17.86 52.01 -16.95
CA SER A 238 -18.75 52.85 -17.76
C SER A 238 -18.36 54.32 -17.58
N VAL A 239 -18.03 54.97 -18.68
CA VAL A 239 -17.86 56.43 -18.75
C VAL A 239 -19.23 57.06 -18.56
N ILE A 240 -19.42 57.79 -17.47
CA ILE A 240 -20.57 58.68 -17.30
C ILE A 240 -20.23 59.96 -18.05
N SER A 241 -20.94 60.21 -19.15
CA SER A 241 -20.89 61.50 -19.84
C SER A 241 -21.71 62.50 -19.04
N ALA A 242 -21.10 63.64 -18.73
CA ALA A 242 -21.82 64.86 -18.43
C ALA A 242 -22.53 65.33 -19.72
N ASP A 243 -23.82 65.61 -19.61
CA ASP A 243 -24.56 66.69 -20.29
C ASP A 243 -26.05 66.35 -20.27
N GLU A 244 -26.80 67.02 -19.41
CA GLU A 244 -28.10 67.59 -19.75
C GLU A 244 -28.53 68.56 -18.64
N ALA A 245 -28.34 69.84 -18.93
CA ALA A 245 -29.03 70.94 -18.28
C ALA A 245 -30.30 71.24 -19.10
N ALA A 246 -31.47 71.07 -18.49
CA ALA A 246 -32.70 71.84 -18.70
C ALA A 246 -33.72 71.47 -17.62
#